data_AF-A0AAW9DAS9-F1
#
_entry.id   AF-A0AAW9DAS9-F1
#
_cell.length_a   1.000
_cell.length_b   1.000
_cell.length_c   1.000
_cell.angle_alpha   90.00
_cell.angle_beta   90.00
_cell.angle_gamma   90.00
#
_symmetry.space_group_name_H-M   'P 1'
#
loop_
_entity.id
_entity.type
_entity.pdbx_description
1 polymer ?
#
loop_
_entity_poly.entity_id
_entity_poly.type
_entity_poly.pdbx_seq_one_letter_code
_entity_poly.pdbx_strand_id
1 'polypeptide(L)' 'MEQKKEALNFEEKIIKAKEILEQLTKNDITLSDSIKLYNEGLKELELAQKLLEEAKLVFTVKNSN' A
#
# COMPACT_ATOMS: atom_id res chain seq x y z
N MET A 1 21.93 -2.44 0.50
CA MET A 1 21.30 -1.11 0.30
C MET A 1 19.92 -1.27 -0.33
N GLU A 2 19.69 -2.20 -1.26
CA GLU A 2 18.37 -2.56 -1.83
C GLU A 2 17.22 -2.77 -0.81
N GLN A 3 17.39 -3.66 0.18
CA GLN A 3 16.28 -4.06 1.08
C GLN A 3 15.70 -2.90 1.90
N LYS A 4 16.51 -1.88 2.20
CA LYS A 4 16.05 -0.70 2.94
C LYS A 4 15.15 0.19 2.08
N LYS A 5 15.36 0.18 0.76
CA LYS A 5 14.60 0.94 -0.23
C LYS A 5 13.22 0.32 -0.48
N GLU A 6 13.13 -1.01 -0.51
CA GLU A 6 11.87 -1.73 -0.62
C GLU A 6 11.01 -1.60 0.64
N ALA A 7 11.62 -1.65 1.83
CA ALA A 7 10.91 -1.42 3.09
C ALA A 7 10.34 0.01 3.17
N LEU A 8 11.11 1.02 2.75
CA LEU A 8 10.63 2.41 2.65
C LEU A 8 9.47 2.54 1.67
N ASN A 9 9.53 1.89 0.51
CA ASN A 9 8.44 1.91 -0.48
C ASN A 9 7.17 1.24 0.05
N PHE A 10 7.28 0.15 0.83
CA PHE A 10 6.12 -0.47 1.49
C PHE A 10 5.49 0.46 2.53
N GLU A 11 6.30 1.05 3.41
CA GLU A 11 5.78 1.98 4.43
C GLU A 11 5.13 3.22 3.80
N GLU A 12 5.73 3.78 2.75
CA GLU A 12 5.16 4.90 1.99
C GLU A 12 3.79 4.56 1.39
N LYS A 13 3.61 3.34 0.88
CA LYS A 13 2.31 2.87 0.36
C LYS A 13 1.25 2.74 1.43
N ILE A 14 1.62 2.23 2.61
CA ILE A 14 0.71 2.13 3.76
C ILE A 14 0.32 3.52 4.27
N ILE A 15 1.27 4.47 4.32
CA ILE A 15 1.00 5.86 4.70
C ILE A 15 0.02 6.50 3.71
N LYS A 16 0.26 6.36 2.40
CA LYS A 16 -0.66 6.87 1.37
C LYS A 16 -2.06 6.28 1.49
N ALA A 17 -2.18 4.97 1.71
CA ALA A 17 -3.48 4.33 1.91
C ALA A 17 -4.22 4.89 3.13
N LYS A 18 -3.50 5.18 4.22
CA LYS A 18 -4.08 5.84 5.41
C LYS A 18 -4.52 7.28 5.12
N GLU A 19 -3.69 8.06 4.44
CA GLU A 19 -4.04 9.44 4.05
C GLU A 19 -5.30 9.49 3.17
N ILE A 20 -5.43 8.55 2.23
CA ILE A 20 -6.61 8.42 1.37
C ILE A 20 -7.86 8.11 2.21
N LEU A 21 -7.76 7.20 3.19
CA LEU A 21 -8.87 6.90 4.12
C LEU A 21 -9.24 8.11 4.98
N GLU A 22 -8.25 8.87 5.45
CA GLU A 22 -8.48 10.12 6.18
C GLU A 22 -9.13 11.20 5.29
N GLN A 23 -8.79 11.27 4.01
CA GLN A 23 -9.46 12.19 3.08
C GLN A 23 -10.90 11.79 2.80
N LEU A 24 -11.19 10.49 2.70
CA LEU A 24 -12.56 9.98 2.54
C LEU A 24 -13.46 10.24 3.75
N THR A 25 -12.87 10.40 4.94
CA THR A 25 -13.62 10.73 6.17
C THR A 25 -13.86 12.23 6.35
N LYS A 26 -13.16 13.09 5.61
CA LYS A 26 -13.48 14.52 5.54
C LYS A 26 -14.73 14.69 4.69
N ASN A 27 -15.83 15.12 5.30
CA ASN A 27 -17.12 15.40 4.64
C ASN A 27 -17.10 16.57 3.64
N ASP A 28 -15.91 17.01 3.20
CA ASP A 28 -15.70 18.15 2.31
C ASP A 28 -15.13 17.67 0.95
N ILE A 29 -15.66 16.54 0.46
CA ILE A 29 -15.24 15.91 -0.79
C ILE A 29 -16.44 15.65 -1.68
N THR A 30 -16.27 15.90 -2.97
CA THR A 30 -17.31 15.59 -3.96
C THR A 30 -17.40 14.08 -4.17
N LEU A 31 -18.60 13.56 -4.45
CA LEU A 31 -18.80 12.13 -4.71
C LEU A 31 -17.85 11.58 -5.80
N SER A 32 -17.55 12.39 -6.82
CA SER A 32 -16.63 12.00 -7.90
C SER A 32 -15.21 11.80 -7.38
N ASP A 33 -14.75 12.69 -6.50
CA ASP A 33 -13.41 12.61 -5.91
C ASP A 33 -13.35 11.51 -4.84
N SER A 34 -14.44 11.24 -4.11
CA SER A 34 -14.54 10.09 -3.21
C SER A 34 -14.35 8.76 -3.95
N ILE A 35 -14.93 8.61 -5.14
CA ILE A 35 -14.77 7.40 -5.96
C ILE A 35 -13.33 7.27 -6.47
N LYS A 36 -12.70 8.37 -6.89
CA LYS A 36 -11.29 8.36 -7.32
C LYS A 36 -10.38 7.96 -6.18
N LEU A 37 -10.50 8.61 -5.02
CA LEU A 37 -9.71 8.32 -3.83
C LEU A 37 -9.92 6.88 -3.37
N TYR A 38 -11.15 6.38 -3.35
CA TYR A 38 -11.43 5.00 -2.99
C TYR A 38 -10.70 4.00 -3.91
N ASN A 39 -10.75 4.22 -5.23
CA ASN A 39 -10.02 3.38 -6.20
C ASN A 39 -8.51 3.48 -6.03
N GLU A 40 -7.99 4.67 -5.73
CA GLU A 40 -6.58 4.91 -5.50
C GLU A 40 -6.09 4.24 -4.22
N GLY A 41 -6.88 4.30 -3.15
CA GLY A 41 -6.61 3.61 -1.89
C GLY A 41 -6.61 2.09 -2.05
N LEU A 42 -7.58 1.54 -2.79
CA LEU A 42 -7.61 0.11 -3.12
C LEU A 42 -6.35 -0.33 -3.87
N LYS A 43 -5.89 0.48 -4.83
CA LYS A 43 -4.69 0.18 -5.62
C LYS A 43 -3.42 0.21 -4.78
N GLU A 44 -3.28 1.17 -3.87
CA GLU A 44 -2.13 1.22 -2.97
C GLU A 44 -2.13 0.06 -1.97
N LEU A 45 -3.30 -0.36 -1.47
CA LEU A 45 -3.43 -1.55 -0.62
C LEU A 45 -3.06 -2.84 -1.38
N GLU A 46 -3.50 -2.99 -2.63
CA GLU A 46 -3.15 -4.15 -3.46
C GLU A 46 -1.64 -4.24 -3.73
N LEU A 47 -1.00 -3.10 -4.00
CA LEU A 47 0.46 -3.03 -4.19
C LEU A 47 1.22 -3.35 -2.90
N ALA A 48 0.76 -2.86 -1.75
CA ALA A 48 1.34 -3.21 -0.46
C ALA A 48 1.19 -4.71 -0.17
N GLN A 49 0.04 -5.30 -0.51
CA GLN A 49 -0.21 -6.72 -0.34
C GLN A 49 0.71 -7.59 -1.20
N LYS A 50 0.92 -7.22 -2.47
CA LYS A 50 1.90 -7.88 -3.35
C LYS A 50 3.32 -7.83 -2.81
N LEU A 51 3.76 -6.66 -2.33
CA LEU A 51 5.10 -6.51 -1.73
C LEU A 51 5.27 -7.44 -0.51
N LEU A 52 4.22 -7.59 0.29
CA LEU A 52 4.22 -8.49 1.45
C LEU A 52 4.29 -9.97 1.02
N GLU A 53 3.56 -10.36 -0.02
CA GLU A 53 3.60 -11.72 -0.57
C GLU A 53 4.95 -12.06 -1.18
N GLU A 54 5.54 -11.15 -1.96
CA GLU A 54 6.88 -11.31 -2.52
C GLU A 54 7.92 -11.48 -1.42
N ALA A 55 7.87 -10.63 -0.38
CA ALA A 55 8.77 -10.75 0.77
C ALA A 55 8.63 -12.10 1.51
N LYS A 56 7.39 -12.57 1.72
CA LYS A 56 7.12 -13.89 2.33
C LYS A 56 7.62 -15.04 1.46
N LEU A 57 7.46 -14.94 0.15
CA LEU A 57 7.89 -15.97 -0.80
C LEU A 57 9.43 -16.08 -0.83
N VAL A 58 10.14 -14.94 -0.87
CA VAL A 58 11.61 -14.89 -0.76
C VAL A 58 12.09 -15.52 0.55
N PHE A 59 11.44 -15.22 1.67
CA PHE A 59 11.79 -15.81 2.97
C PHE A 59 11.62 -17.34 2.98
N THR A 60 10.52 -17.84 2.42
CA THR A 60 10.21 -19.28 2.36
C THR A 60 11.21 -20.06 1.50
N VAL A 61 11.60 -19.50 0.35
CA VAL A 61 12.61 -20.09 -0.55
C VAL A 61 13.99 -20.13 0.10
N LYS A 62 14.37 -19.08 0.85
CA LYS A 62 15.66 -19.02 1.54
C LYS A 62 15.80 -20.00 2.70
N ASN A 63 14.69 -20.42 3.32
CA ASN A 63 14.70 -21.36 4.43
C ASN A 63 14.59 -22.83 3.99
N SER A 64 14.46 -23.08 2.68
CA SER A 64 14.32 -24.42 2.09
C SER A 64 15.56 -24.89 1.32
N ASN A 65 16.72 -24.20 1.47
CA ASN A 65 18.03 -24.63 0.95
C ASN A 65 19.07 -24.69 2.06
#